data_AF-A0A504YLU4-F1
#
_entry.id   AF-A0A504YLU4-F1
#
_cell.length_a   1.000
_cell.length_b   1.000
_cell.length_c   1.000
_cell.angle_alpha   90.00
_cell.angle_beta   90.00
_cell.angle_gamma   90.00
#
_symmetry.space_group_name_H-M   'P 1'
#
loop_
_entity.id
_entity.type
_entity.pdbx_description
1 polymer ?
#
loop_
_entity_poly.entity_id
_entity_poly.type
_entity_poly.pdbx_seq_one_letter_code
_entity_poly.pdbx_strand_id
1 'polypeptide(L)'
;MFSLVHDMTFTLTGIVYFSESDSGHLCFRLVVFKFTMETHGLFGDAFECLLPINVIDASAMRQIPDNQEVFVHPSTNQSICVDILEYVNADSVEHAARMHFEEIGSANETTEMSVDSVRIIPPPYADLHCSAVAYLTGRQVVRKFNQNVDDAIRIHLALYRYEAHQADVLVLVNDPVADNYETQLNGTTRNGSVLIGGPSPPESWTSTAINAILSSLRLKNPEIFNS
;
A
#
# COMPACT_ATOMS: atom_id res chain seq x y z
N MET A 1 1.05 38.73 3.38
CA MET A 1 1.90 37.60 2.94
C MET A 1 1.26 36.34 3.51
N PHE A 2 0.21 35.84 2.85
CA PHE A 2 -0.45 34.60 3.25
C PHE A 2 0.15 33.49 2.40
N SER A 3 0.85 32.57 3.07
CA SER A 3 1.31 31.33 2.47
C SER A 3 0.07 30.47 2.20
N LEU A 4 -0.23 30.20 0.92
CA LEU A 4 -1.18 29.16 0.54
C LEU A 4 -0.49 27.81 0.72
N VAL A 5 -0.66 27.19 1.89
CA VAL A 5 -0.44 25.75 2.04
C VAL A 5 -1.58 25.08 1.28
N HIS A 6 -1.26 24.54 0.10
CA HIS A 6 -2.20 23.71 -0.66
C HIS A 6 -2.20 22.30 -0.04
N ASP A 7 -2.83 22.15 1.12
CA ASP A 7 -3.22 20.82 1.60
C ASP A 7 -4.37 20.33 0.72
N MET A 8 -4.02 19.66 -0.37
CA MET A 8 -5.01 18.99 -1.21
C MET A 8 -5.40 17.68 -0.53
N THR A 9 -6.31 17.78 0.43
CA THR A 9 -6.98 16.61 1.00
C THR A 9 -7.94 16.03 -0.03
N PHE A 10 -7.65 14.83 -0.54
CA PHE A 10 -8.53 14.12 -1.47
C PHE A 10 -9.46 13.17 -0.69
N THR A 11 -10.77 13.32 -0.85
CA THR A 11 -11.77 12.38 -0.34
C THR A 11 -12.33 11.57 -1.51
N LEU A 12 -11.99 10.28 -1.60
CA LEU A 12 -12.69 9.36 -2.51
C LEU A 12 -13.94 8.80 -1.82
N THR A 13 -15.10 8.89 -2.47
CA THR A 13 -16.39 8.40 -1.95
C THR A 13 -16.86 7.21 -2.79
N GLY A 14 -17.11 6.05 -2.16
CA GLY A 14 -17.65 4.83 -2.79
C GLY A 14 -19.15 4.59 -2.52
N ILE A 15 -19.80 3.80 -3.37
CA ILE A 15 -21.26 3.70 -3.63
C ILE A 15 -22.06 2.85 -2.61
N VAL A 16 -23.35 3.20 -2.48
CA VAL A 16 -24.45 2.67 -1.64
C VAL A 16 -24.87 1.23 -2.01
N TYR A 17 -25.12 0.38 -1.01
CA TYR A 17 -25.82 -0.91 -1.18
C TYR A 17 -27.25 -0.86 -0.64
N PHE A 18 -28.14 -1.65 -1.25
CA PHE A 18 -29.54 -1.78 -0.87
C PHE A 18 -29.79 -3.10 -0.14
N SER A 19 -30.47 -3.07 1.00
CA SER A 19 -31.12 -4.27 1.54
C SER A 19 -32.55 -3.95 1.96
N GLU A 20 -33.46 -4.84 1.58
CA GLU A 20 -34.88 -4.76 1.92
C GLU A 20 -35.09 -5.32 3.33
N SER A 21 -35.87 -4.64 4.18
CA SER A 21 -36.23 -5.17 5.50
C SER A 21 -37.60 -5.86 5.45
N ASP A 22 -37.79 -6.90 6.25
CA ASP A 22 -39.04 -7.68 6.39
C ASP A 22 -40.29 -6.85 6.79
N SER A 23 -40.12 -5.56 7.07
CA SER A 23 -41.19 -4.63 7.48
C SER A 23 -41.75 -3.76 6.36
N GLY A 24 -41.28 -3.92 5.11
CA GLY A 24 -41.74 -3.11 3.96
C GLY A 24 -41.28 -1.65 3.99
N HIS A 25 -40.49 -1.26 4.99
CA HIS A 25 -39.80 0.04 5.02
C HIS A 25 -38.40 -0.10 4.43
N LEU A 26 -38.12 0.71 3.41
CA LEU A 26 -36.78 0.88 2.85
C LEU A 26 -35.92 1.63 3.88
N CYS A 27 -34.99 0.94 4.52
CA CYS A 27 -34.07 1.55 5.47
C CYS A 27 -32.79 1.97 4.74
N PHE A 28 -32.49 3.27 4.74
CA PHE A 28 -31.28 3.81 4.13
C PHE A 28 -30.17 3.85 5.16
N ARG A 29 -29.17 2.97 5.04
CA ARG A 29 -27.93 3.10 5.82
C ARG A 29 -26.82 3.59 4.92
N LEU A 30 -26.58 4.90 4.96
CA LEU A 30 -25.42 5.51 4.32
C LEU A 30 -24.17 5.17 5.14
N VAL A 31 -23.34 4.28 4.64
CA VAL A 31 -21.99 4.05 5.16
C VAL A 31 -21.03 4.68 4.16
N VAL A 32 -20.56 5.90 4.45
CA VAL A 32 -19.50 6.56 3.67
C VAL A 32 -18.17 6.12 4.26
N PHE A 33 -17.42 5.33 3.50
CA PHE A 33 -16.01 5.10 3.80
C PHE A 33 -15.23 6.32 3.33
N LYS A 34 -14.90 7.22 4.26
CA LYS A 34 -14.12 8.42 3.98
C LYS A 34 -12.64 8.11 4.15
N PHE A 35 -12.00 7.57 3.12
CA PHE A 35 -10.54 7.51 3.12
C PHE A 35 -10.01 8.87 2.68
N THR A 36 -9.24 9.47 3.58
CA THR A 36 -8.69 10.81 3.40
C THR A 36 -7.21 10.63 3.10
N MET A 37 -6.76 11.15 1.96
CA MET A 37 -5.37 11.12 1.53
C MET A 37 -4.81 12.52 1.45
N GLU A 38 -3.52 12.65 1.70
CA GLU A 38 -2.77 13.89 1.58
C GLU A 38 -1.48 13.67 0.78
N THR A 39 -0.99 14.74 0.17
CA THR A 39 0.32 14.74 -0.48
C THR A 39 1.39 14.84 0.58
N HIS A 40 2.30 13.87 0.58
CA HIS A 40 3.43 13.79 1.49
C HIS A 40 4.74 13.93 0.70
N GLY A 41 5.64 14.81 1.18
CA GLY A 41 6.99 14.94 0.64
C GLY A 41 7.88 13.80 1.13
N LEU A 42 8.67 13.21 0.25
CA LEU A 42 9.59 12.12 0.55
C LEU A 42 11.02 12.55 0.20
N PHE A 43 11.99 12.06 0.95
CA PHE A 43 13.43 12.27 0.78
C PHE A 43 13.78 13.76 0.75
N GLY A 44 13.30 14.51 1.74
CA GLY A 44 13.49 15.97 1.81
C GLY A 44 12.80 16.71 0.67
N ASP A 45 11.55 16.35 0.37
CA ASP A 45 10.71 16.90 -0.70
C ASP A 45 11.25 16.65 -2.12
N ALA A 46 12.20 15.72 -2.29
CA ALA A 46 12.67 15.33 -3.62
C ALA A 46 11.62 14.55 -4.42
N PHE A 47 10.76 13.82 -3.72
CA PHE A 47 9.57 13.17 -4.27
C PHE A 47 8.32 13.63 -3.52
N GLU A 48 7.16 13.44 -4.12
CA GLU A 48 5.87 13.50 -3.43
C GLU A 48 5.05 12.24 -3.74
N CYS A 49 4.24 11.79 -2.78
CA CYS A 49 3.34 10.65 -2.90
C CYS A 49 2.04 10.93 -2.12
N LEU A 50 0.92 10.36 -2.55
CA LEU A 50 -0.32 10.39 -1.78
C LEU A 50 -0.29 9.32 -0.70
N LEU A 51 -0.38 9.74 0.56
CA LEU A 51 -0.46 8.84 1.71
C LEU A 51 -1.79 9.04 2.46
N PRO A 52 -2.30 8.00 3.13
CA PRO A 52 -3.39 8.14 4.10
C PRO A 52 -3.01 9.06 5.26
N ILE A 53 -3.90 9.96 5.68
CA ILE A 53 -3.62 11.00 6.71
C ILE A 53 -3.22 10.49 8.11
N ASN A 54 -3.39 9.20 8.37
CA ASN A 54 -3.22 8.59 9.69
C ASN A 54 -2.07 7.58 9.71
N VAL A 55 -1.18 7.61 8.71
CA VAL A 55 0.00 6.77 8.72
C VAL A 55 0.99 7.20 9.81
N ILE A 56 1.74 6.24 10.33
CA ILE A 56 2.84 6.50 11.27
C ILE A 56 4.15 6.31 10.52
N ASP A 57 5.02 7.32 10.55
CA ASP A 57 6.40 7.18 10.06
C ASP A 57 7.19 6.24 10.98
N ALA A 58 7.71 5.15 10.41
CA ALA A 58 8.48 4.15 11.14
C ALA A 58 9.86 4.68 11.60
N SER A 59 10.38 5.76 11.01
CA SER A 59 11.63 6.41 11.42
C SER A 59 11.61 6.89 12.87
N ALA A 60 10.41 7.22 13.39
CA ALA A 60 10.20 7.60 14.77
C ALA A 60 10.41 6.43 15.76
N MET A 61 10.36 5.18 15.28
CA MET A 61 10.44 3.97 16.10
C MET A 61 11.74 3.17 15.88
N ARG A 62 12.29 3.21 14.67
CA ARG A 62 13.50 2.47 14.29
C ARG A 62 14.32 3.25 13.28
N GLN A 63 15.61 2.94 13.20
CA GLN A 63 16.43 3.43 12.09
C GLN A 63 15.97 2.79 10.78
N ILE A 64 15.85 3.62 9.75
CA ILE A 64 15.55 3.27 8.36
C ILE A 64 16.75 3.72 7.53
N PRO A 65 17.17 2.97 6.49
CA PRO A 65 18.15 3.46 5.53
C PRO A 65 17.74 4.80 4.91
N ASP A 66 18.71 5.67 4.60
CA ASP A 66 18.43 7.02 4.09
C ASP A 66 17.72 7.02 2.72
N ASN A 67 17.89 5.95 1.94
CA ASN A 67 17.24 5.73 0.65
C ASN A 67 15.83 5.10 0.78
N GLN A 68 15.33 4.91 2.01
CA GLN A 68 14.04 4.28 2.27
C GLN A 68 13.16 5.13 3.20
N GLU A 69 11.87 5.20 2.91
CA GLU A 69 10.84 5.74 3.81
C GLU A 69 9.75 4.70 4.04
N VAL A 70 9.37 4.50 5.30
CA VAL A 70 8.39 3.47 5.68
C VAL A 70 7.30 4.04 6.55
N PHE A 71 6.06 3.84 6.12
CA PHE A 71 4.87 4.27 6.82
C PHE A 71 4.01 3.07 7.20
N VAL A 72 3.49 3.02 8.42
CA VAL A 72 2.69 1.90 8.91
C VAL A 72 1.26 2.33 9.22
N HIS A 73 0.31 1.44 9.00
CA HIS A 73 -1.06 1.64 9.44
C HIS A 73 -1.11 1.61 10.98
N PRO A 74 -1.85 2.52 11.64
CA PRO A 74 -1.84 2.64 13.10
C PRO A 74 -2.55 1.49 13.82
N SER A 75 -3.30 0.66 13.11
CA SER A 75 -4.17 -0.37 13.70
C SER A 75 -4.27 -1.67 12.93
N THR A 76 -3.59 -1.78 11.79
CA THR A 76 -3.52 -3.01 10.97
C THR A 76 -2.04 -3.28 10.68
N ASN A 77 -1.73 -4.44 10.12
CA ASN A 77 -0.35 -4.78 9.76
C ASN A 77 0.02 -4.31 8.33
N GLN A 78 -0.77 -3.40 7.74
CA GLN A 78 -0.42 -2.81 6.46
C GLN A 78 0.71 -1.79 6.59
N SER A 79 1.55 -1.72 5.57
CA SER A 79 2.62 -0.72 5.50
C SER A 79 2.86 -0.28 4.07
N ILE A 80 3.37 0.95 3.95
CA ILE A 80 3.85 1.55 2.71
C ILE A 80 5.36 1.67 2.85
N CYS A 81 6.10 1.26 1.83
CA CYS A 81 7.54 1.46 1.74
C CYS A 81 7.84 2.16 0.42
N VAL A 82 8.64 3.22 0.46
CA VAL A 82 9.22 3.84 -0.72
C VAL A 82 10.72 3.67 -0.65
N ASP A 83 11.33 3.10 -1.69
CA ASP A 83 12.75 2.71 -1.68
C ASP A 83 13.42 3.14 -3.00
N ILE A 84 14.52 3.86 -2.91
CA ILE A 84 15.36 4.27 -4.05
C ILE A 84 16.48 3.25 -4.19
N LEU A 85 16.49 2.55 -5.33
CA LEU A 85 17.38 1.45 -5.64
C LEU A 85 18.24 1.76 -6.87
N GLU A 86 19.32 1.00 -7.02
CA GLU A 86 20.08 0.97 -8.27
C GLU A 86 19.23 0.40 -9.41
N TYR A 87 19.44 0.93 -10.61
CA TYR A 87 18.73 0.45 -11.79
C TYR A 87 19.09 -1.00 -12.11
N VAL A 88 18.09 -1.86 -12.14
CA VAL A 88 18.31 -3.27 -12.47
C VAL A 88 18.42 -3.46 -13.98
N ASN A 89 19.46 -4.16 -14.42
CA ASN A 89 19.61 -4.49 -15.83
C ASN A 89 18.66 -5.64 -16.21
N ALA A 90 17.54 -5.30 -16.84
CA ALA A 90 16.47 -6.22 -17.20
C ALA A 90 16.13 -6.12 -18.69
N ASP A 91 15.73 -7.25 -19.29
CA ASP A 91 15.29 -7.28 -20.69
C ASP A 91 14.00 -6.48 -20.95
N SER A 92 13.21 -6.22 -19.90
CA SER A 92 11.98 -5.43 -19.98
C SER A 92 11.61 -4.82 -18.62
N VAL A 93 10.69 -3.86 -18.63
CA VAL A 93 10.13 -3.25 -17.40
C VAL A 93 9.38 -4.28 -16.55
N GLU A 94 8.68 -5.23 -17.18
CA GLU A 94 8.05 -6.35 -16.47
C GLU A 94 9.10 -7.26 -15.80
N HIS A 95 10.17 -7.59 -16.53
CA HIS A 95 11.28 -8.39 -15.97
C HIS A 95 11.89 -7.65 -14.75
N ALA A 96 12.17 -6.35 -14.87
CA ALA A 96 12.67 -5.53 -13.76
C ALA A 96 11.75 -5.60 -12.52
N ALA A 97 10.44 -5.43 -12.70
CA ALA A 97 9.48 -5.52 -11.59
C ALA A 97 9.47 -6.91 -10.93
N ARG A 98 9.66 -7.98 -11.70
CA ARG A 98 9.75 -9.36 -11.18
C ARG A 98 11.04 -9.59 -10.39
N MET A 99 12.18 -9.10 -10.87
CA MET A 99 13.45 -9.20 -10.13
C MET A 99 13.36 -8.49 -8.77
N HIS A 100 12.87 -7.25 -8.75
CA HIS A 100 12.63 -6.51 -7.50
C HIS A 100 11.69 -7.27 -6.56
N PHE A 101 10.60 -7.86 -7.09
CA PHE A 101 9.69 -8.68 -6.27
C PHE A 101 10.36 -9.94 -5.70
N GLU A 102 11.19 -10.62 -6.48
CA GLU A 102 11.95 -11.80 -6.05
C GLU A 102 13.01 -11.44 -4.99
N GLU A 103 13.71 -10.31 -5.14
CA GLU A 103 14.67 -9.81 -4.17
C GLU A 103 14.03 -9.50 -2.81
N ILE A 104 12.86 -8.83 -2.82
CA ILE A 104 12.05 -8.62 -1.61
C ILE A 104 11.73 -9.98 -0.95
N GLY A 105 11.34 -10.96 -1.75
CA GLY A 105 11.02 -12.30 -1.26
C GLY A 105 12.22 -13.00 -0.63
N SER A 106 13.39 -12.90 -1.27
CA SER A 106 14.65 -13.45 -0.77
C SER A 106 15.09 -12.77 0.53
N ALA A 107 14.97 -11.44 0.63
CA ALA A 107 15.31 -10.69 1.84
C ALA A 107 14.41 -11.04 3.02
N ASN A 108 13.16 -11.42 2.73
CA ASN A 108 12.19 -11.87 3.73
C ASN A 108 12.22 -13.39 3.99
N GLU A 109 13.18 -14.13 3.40
CA GLU A 109 13.27 -15.59 3.51
C GLU A 109 11.94 -16.30 3.18
N THR A 110 11.28 -15.80 2.15
CA THR A 110 9.97 -16.29 1.70
C THR A 110 10.05 -17.76 1.27
N THR A 111 9.15 -18.60 1.77
CA THR A 111 9.08 -20.02 1.42
C THR A 111 8.33 -20.27 0.12
N GLU A 112 7.30 -19.47 -0.15
CA GLU A 112 6.50 -19.54 -1.38
C GLU A 112 6.20 -18.14 -1.90
N MET A 113 6.35 -17.93 -3.20
CA MET A 113 5.98 -16.66 -3.85
C MET A 113 5.24 -16.92 -5.16
N SER A 114 4.26 -16.07 -5.45
CA SER A 114 3.53 -16.08 -6.72
C SER A 114 3.21 -14.66 -7.16
N VAL A 115 3.27 -14.42 -8.46
CA VAL A 115 2.83 -13.15 -9.05
C VAL A 115 1.42 -13.32 -9.58
N ASP A 116 0.49 -12.51 -9.10
CA ASP A 116 -0.92 -12.54 -9.49
C ASP A 116 -1.14 -11.73 -10.78
N SER A 117 -0.49 -10.58 -10.90
CA SER A 117 -0.59 -9.73 -12.10
C SER A 117 0.60 -8.80 -12.25
N VAL A 118 0.92 -8.46 -13.50
CA VAL A 118 1.84 -7.37 -13.85
C VAL A 118 1.17 -6.52 -14.93
N ARG A 119 1.25 -5.19 -14.79
CA ARG A 119 0.74 -4.22 -15.76
C ARG A 119 1.79 -3.14 -15.98
N ILE A 120 2.22 -2.99 -17.22
CA ILE A 120 3.01 -1.84 -17.65
C ILE A 120 2.05 -0.69 -17.90
N ILE A 121 2.34 0.48 -17.35
CA ILE A 121 1.58 1.70 -17.62
C ILE A 121 2.50 2.77 -18.22
N PRO A 122 1.95 3.73 -19.00
CA PRO A 122 2.72 4.88 -19.42
C PRO A 122 3.26 5.65 -18.19
N PRO A 123 4.48 6.21 -18.27
CA PRO A 123 4.99 7.05 -17.21
C PRO A 123 4.08 8.26 -16.98
N PRO A 124 4.01 8.81 -15.77
CA PRO A 124 3.16 9.96 -15.48
C PRO A 124 3.58 11.15 -16.34
N TYR A 125 2.64 11.77 -17.08
CA TYR A 125 2.95 12.95 -17.90
C TYR A 125 3.59 14.12 -17.12
N ALA A 126 3.39 14.17 -15.81
CA ALA A 126 3.96 15.19 -14.94
C ALA A 126 5.42 14.92 -14.53
N ASP A 127 5.95 13.74 -14.83
CA ASP A 127 7.32 13.33 -14.50
C ASP A 127 8.08 12.99 -15.79
N LEU A 128 8.86 13.96 -16.28
CA LEU A 128 9.61 13.82 -17.53
C LEU A 128 10.85 12.94 -17.40
N HIS A 129 11.28 12.61 -16.18
CA HIS A 129 12.47 11.80 -15.91
C HIS A 129 12.12 10.30 -15.80
N CYS A 130 10.85 9.99 -15.52
CA CYS A 130 10.36 8.62 -15.46
C CYS A 130 10.25 8.01 -16.87
N SER A 131 11.06 6.99 -17.14
CA SER A 131 11.09 6.32 -18.45
C SER A 131 10.02 5.24 -18.59
N ALA A 132 9.67 4.56 -17.50
CA ALA A 132 8.65 3.52 -17.49
C ALA A 132 8.11 3.24 -16.10
N VAL A 133 6.87 2.73 -16.03
CA VAL A 133 6.26 2.27 -14.79
C VAL A 133 5.63 0.88 -14.96
N ALA A 134 5.83 0.01 -13.97
CA ALA A 134 5.14 -1.27 -13.88
C ALA A 134 4.48 -1.44 -12.51
N TYR A 135 3.24 -1.95 -12.52
CA TYR A 135 2.54 -2.39 -11.33
C TYR A 135 2.51 -3.89 -11.27
N LEU A 136 2.95 -4.45 -10.14
CA LEU A 136 2.93 -5.86 -9.85
C LEU A 136 2.10 -6.08 -8.59
N THR A 137 1.24 -7.10 -8.60
CA THR A 137 0.64 -7.63 -7.39
C THR A 137 1.01 -9.10 -7.28
N GLY A 138 1.48 -9.49 -6.12
CA GLY A 138 1.87 -10.87 -5.84
C GLY A 138 1.67 -11.22 -4.38
N ARG A 139 1.91 -12.48 -4.07
CA ARG A 139 1.84 -13.05 -2.73
C ARG A 139 3.20 -13.62 -2.35
N GLN A 140 3.59 -13.39 -1.11
CA GLN A 140 4.75 -14.00 -0.48
C GLN A 140 4.30 -14.67 0.82
N VAL A 141 4.83 -15.85 1.10
CA VAL A 141 4.59 -16.62 2.31
C VAL A 141 5.88 -16.64 3.12
N VAL A 142 5.83 -16.06 4.31
CA VAL A 142 6.99 -15.98 5.21
C VAL A 142 6.77 -16.92 6.38
N ARG A 143 7.75 -17.78 6.66
CA ARG A 143 7.77 -18.60 7.87
C ARG A 143 8.66 -17.93 8.91
N LYS A 144 8.07 -17.43 9.99
CA LYS A 144 8.87 -16.94 11.12
C LYS A 144 9.53 -18.13 11.81
N PHE A 145 10.83 -18.04 12.12
CA PHE A 145 11.70 -19.08 12.71
C PHE A 145 11.16 -19.79 13.97
N ASN A 146 10.04 -19.34 14.55
CA ASN A 146 9.49 -19.88 15.78
C ASN A 146 7.96 -20.10 15.74
N GLN A 147 7.36 -20.15 14.54
CA GLN A 147 5.92 -20.37 14.36
C GLN A 147 5.65 -21.47 13.33
N ASN A 148 4.65 -22.32 13.61
CA ASN A 148 4.13 -23.33 12.68
C ASN A 148 3.05 -22.75 11.75
N VAL A 149 2.96 -21.42 11.65
CA VAL A 149 1.96 -20.70 10.87
C VAL A 149 2.71 -19.94 9.80
N ASP A 150 2.29 -20.16 8.56
CA ASP A 150 2.84 -19.52 7.38
C ASP A 150 2.11 -18.18 7.20
N ASP A 151 2.80 -17.06 7.38
CA ASP A 151 2.19 -15.72 7.23
C ASP A 151 2.19 -15.35 5.75
N ALA A 152 0.99 -15.28 5.17
CA ALA A 152 0.82 -14.81 3.80
C ALA A 152 0.65 -13.29 3.73
N ILE A 153 1.45 -12.65 2.88
CA ILE A 153 1.40 -11.21 2.64
C ILE A 153 1.16 -11.00 1.15
N ARG A 154 0.14 -10.20 0.83
CA ARG A 154 -0.02 -9.66 -0.51
C ARG A 154 0.84 -8.40 -0.62
N ILE A 155 1.63 -8.31 -1.66
CA ILE A 155 2.46 -7.15 -1.94
C ILE A 155 1.95 -6.51 -3.21
N HIS A 156 1.65 -5.22 -3.12
CA HIS A 156 1.40 -4.39 -4.28
C HIS A 156 2.63 -3.51 -4.51
N LEU A 157 3.25 -3.65 -5.67
CA LEU A 157 4.49 -3.01 -6.04
C LEU A 157 4.25 -2.10 -7.23
N ALA A 158 4.78 -0.89 -7.17
CA ALA A 158 4.94 0.01 -8.29
C ALA A 158 6.42 0.32 -8.49
N LEU A 159 6.94 -0.05 -9.65
CA LEU A 159 8.29 0.26 -10.08
C LEU A 159 8.26 1.49 -10.98
N TYR A 160 8.97 2.54 -10.59
CA TYR A 160 9.23 3.74 -11.38
C TYR A 160 10.69 3.74 -11.84
N ARG A 161 10.93 3.74 -13.14
CA ARG A 161 12.29 3.66 -13.69
C ARG A 161 12.80 5.03 -14.10
N TYR A 162 14.01 5.36 -13.68
CA TYR A 162 14.70 6.61 -14.02
C TYR A 162 16.02 6.26 -14.73
N GLU A 163 15.91 5.73 -15.95
CA GLU A 163 17.05 5.18 -16.70
C GLU A 163 18.21 6.18 -16.88
N ALA A 164 17.91 7.46 -17.14
CA ALA A 164 18.92 8.51 -17.27
C ALA A 164 19.73 8.74 -15.98
N HIS A 165 19.17 8.36 -14.83
CA HIS A 165 19.77 8.47 -13.50
C HIS A 165 20.31 7.14 -12.98
N GLN A 166 20.18 6.05 -13.75
CA GLN A 166 20.52 4.69 -13.32
C GLN A 166 19.89 4.34 -11.97
N ALA A 167 18.64 4.76 -11.75
CA ALA A 167 17.87 4.45 -10.55
C ALA A 167 16.52 3.80 -10.86
N ASP A 168 16.08 2.94 -9.96
CA ASP A 168 14.71 2.42 -9.87
C ASP A 168 14.11 2.87 -8.52
N VAL A 169 12.86 3.33 -8.52
CA VAL A 169 12.15 3.69 -7.28
C VAL A 169 10.95 2.79 -7.11
N LEU A 170 10.88 2.11 -5.97
CA LEU A 170 9.77 1.23 -5.62
C LEU A 170 8.80 1.94 -4.68
N VAL A 171 7.50 1.83 -4.96
CA VAL A 171 6.43 2.08 -3.98
C VAL A 171 5.75 0.75 -3.71
N LEU A 172 5.78 0.32 -2.46
CA LEU A 172 5.32 -0.99 -2.01
C LEU A 172 4.21 -0.79 -0.98
N VAL A 173 3.12 -1.54 -1.12
CA VAL A 173 2.14 -1.72 -0.07
C VAL A 173 2.13 -3.18 0.35
N ASN A 174 2.53 -3.43 1.60
CA ASN A 174 2.35 -4.73 2.23
C ASN A 174 0.94 -4.81 2.78
N ASP A 175 0.19 -5.81 2.31
CA ASP A 175 -1.19 -6.10 2.67
C ASP A 175 -1.28 -7.52 3.23
N PRO A 176 -1.07 -7.71 4.55
CA PRO A 176 -1.16 -9.02 5.16
C PRO A 176 -2.53 -9.66 4.90
N VAL A 177 -2.50 -10.87 4.38
CA VAL A 177 -3.72 -11.65 4.16
C VAL A 177 -4.10 -12.20 5.53
N ALA A 178 -5.22 -11.74 6.09
CA ALA A 178 -5.75 -12.35 7.29
C ALA A 178 -5.97 -13.83 6.99
N ASP A 179 -5.22 -14.71 7.66
CA ASP A 179 -5.60 -16.11 7.73
C ASP A 179 -7.00 -16.16 8.30
N ASN A 180 -7.87 -16.94 7.67
CA ASN A 180 -9.25 -17.11 8.04
C ASN A 180 -9.32 -17.78 9.43
N TYR A 181 -9.07 -17.06 10.50
CA TYR A 181 -9.38 -17.48 11.87
C TYR A 181 -10.85 -17.21 12.20
N GLU A 182 -11.73 -17.16 11.20
CA GLU A 182 -13.17 -17.42 11.40
C GLU A 182 -13.40 -18.92 11.59
N THR A 183 -12.76 -19.55 12.57
CA THR A 183 -13.22 -20.82 13.13
C THR A 183 -12.72 -21.00 14.56
N GLN A 184 -13.17 -20.15 15.49
CA GLN A 184 -13.36 -20.55 16.90
C GLN A 184 -14.17 -19.59 17.78
N LEU A 185 -15.07 -18.80 17.19
CA LEU A 185 -16.22 -18.23 17.91
C LEU A 185 -17.54 -18.57 17.20
N ASN A 186 -17.67 -19.82 16.72
CA ASN A 186 -18.99 -20.46 16.70
C ASN A 186 -19.32 -20.85 18.15
N GLY A 187 -19.53 -19.81 18.96
CA GLY A 187 -20.15 -19.90 20.26
C GLY A 187 -21.47 -20.63 20.08
N THR A 188 -21.64 -21.64 20.91
CA THR A 188 -22.83 -22.46 21.04
C THR A 188 -24.08 -21.57 21.02
N THR A 189 -24.92 -21.72 20.00
CA THR A 189 -26.24 -21.07 19.96
C THR A 189 -27.09 -21.62 21.11
N ARG A 190 -27.14 -20.89 22.24
CA ARG A 190 -28.26 -20.94 23.18
C ARG A 190 -28.51 -19.56 23.80
N ASN A 191 -29.56 -18.93 23.29
CA ASN A 191 -30.43 -17.94 23.95
C ASN A 191 -29.85 -16.54 24.27
N GLY A 192 -30.27 -15.54 23.48
CA GLY A 192 -30.58 -14.20 23.99
C GLY A 192 -29.46 -13.14 23.94
N SER A 193 -29.68 -12.14 23.07
CA SER A 193 -29.00 -10.84 22.95
C SER A 193 -27.56 -10.84 22.41
N VAL A 194 -27.42 -10.41 21.15
CA VAL A 194 -26.16 -9.91 20.60
C VAL A 194 -26.01 -8.46 21.08
N LEU A 195 -25.05 -8.21 21.96
CA LEU A 195 -24.62 -6.84 22.27
C LEU A 195 -23.76 -6.35 21.11
N ILE A 196 -24.37 -5.68 20.13
CA ILE A 196 -23.63 -4.93 19.11
C ILE A 196 -23.11 -3.65 19.78
N GLY A 197 -21.85 -3.68 20.23
CA GLY A 197 -21.22 -2.54 20.89
C GLY A 197 -19.69 -2.60 20.98
N GLY A 198 -19.04 -3.47 20.19
CA GLY A 198 -17.59 -3.41 20.00
C GLY A 198 -17.24 -2.43 18.88
N PRO A 199 -16.11 -1.70 18.96
CA PRO A 199 -15.62 -0.95 17.81
C PRO A 199 -15.45 -1.92 16.63
N SER A 200 -15.89 -1.50 15.44
CA SER A 200 -15.59 -2.24 14.21
C SER A 200 -14.08 -2.44 14.11
N PRO A 201 -13.61 -3.59 13.60
CA PRO A 201 -12.18 -3.78 13.36
C PRO A 201 -11.63 -2.62 12.51
N PRO A 202 -10.39 -2.20 12.76
CA PRO A 202 -9.77 -1.14 11.97
C PRO A 202 -9.77 -1.56 10.50
N GLU A 203 -10.27 -0.68 9.64
CA GLU A 203 -10.39 -0.96 8.22
C GLU A 203 -9.03 -0.83 7.55
N SER A 204 -8.57 -1.93 6.96
CA SER A 204 -7.44 -1.92 6.04
C SER A 204 -7.67 -0.94 4.89
N TRP A 205 -6.60 -0.35 4.37
CA TRP A 205 -6.61 0.40 3.12
C TRP A 205 -7.22 -0.44 2.00
N THR A 206 -8.24 0.12 1.37
CA THR A 206 -8.94 -0.51 0.25
C THR A 206 -8.05 -0.56 -0.99
N SER A 207 -8.39 -1.43 -1.95
CA SER A 207 -7.68 -1.49 -3.24
C SER A 207 -7.67 -0.13 -3.96
N THR A 208 -8.68 0.71 -3.75
CA THR A 208 -8.72 2.07 -4.31
C THR A 208 -7.65 2.96 -3.68
N ALA A 209 -7.49 2.93 -2.35
CA ALA A 209 -6.44 3.67 -1.65
C ALA A 209 -5.05 3.17 -2.04
N ILE A 210 -4.88 1.84 -2.10
CA ILE A 210 -3.62 1.21 -2.53
C ILE A 210 -3.25 1.65 -3.95
N ASN A 211 -4.18 1.60 -4.90
CA ASN A 211 -3.94 2.07 -6.27
C ASN A 211 -3.60 3.57 -6.32
N ALA A 212 -4.22 4.40 -5.47
CA ALA A 212 -3.92 5.82 -5.39
C ALA A 212 -2.48 6.05 -4.89
N ILE A 213 -2.05 5.35 -3.83
CA ILE A 213 -0.66 5.40 -3.33
C ILE A 213 0.31 5.03 -4.45
N LEU A 214 0.14 3.83 -5.03
CA LEU A 214 1.04 3.28 -6.05
C LEU A 214 1.16 4.14 -7.31
N SER A 215 0.15 4.94 -7.64
CA SER A 215 0.10 5.78 -8.85
C SER A 215 0.41 7.25 -8.66
N SER A 216 0.74 7.63 -7.43
CA SER A 216 0.87 9.04 -7.06
C SER A 216 2.30 9.56 -6.94
N LEU A 217 3.31 8.68 -7.00
CA LEU A 217 4.70 9.08 -6.88
C LEU A 217 5.07 10.06 -8.01
N ARG A 218 5.69 11.17 -7.66
CA ARG A 218 6.18 12.18 -8.59
C ARG A 218 7.54 12.70 -8.15
N LEU A 219 8.49 12.73 -9.07
CA LEU A 219 9.76 13.40 -8.86
C LEU A 219 9.57 14.92 -8.85
N LYS A 220 10.15 15.58 -7.84
CA LYS A 220 10.15 17.04 -7.67
C LYS A 220 11.53 17.64 -7.84
N ASN A 221 12.56 16.94 -7.37
CA ASN A 221 13.94 17.36 -7.47
C ASN A 221 14.83 16.21 -7.96
N PRO A 222 15.31 16.21 -9.22
CA PRO A 222 16.15 15.13 -9.76
C PRO A 222 17.55 15.06 -9.12
N GLU A 223 17.98 16.07 -8.36
CA GLU A 223 19.28 16.06 -7.66
C GLU A 223 19.38 14.97 -6.58
N ILE A 224 18.25 14.37 -6.18
CA ILE A 224 18.23 13.24 -5.24
C ILE A 224 19.06 12.05 -5.76
N PHE A 225 19.16 11.89 -7.07
CA PHE A 225 19.95 10.81 -7.68
C PHE A 225 21.46 11.11 -7.76
N ASN A 226 21.89 12.33 -7.41
CA ASN A 226 23.29 12.75 -7.45
C ASN A 226 23.97 12.68 -6.07
N SER A 227 23.22 12.26 -5.04
CA SER A 227 23.62 12.31 -3.62
C SER A 227 24.36 11.05 -3.17
#